data_AF-A0A5P2UW51-F1
#
_entry.id   AF-A0A5P2UW51-F1
#
_cell.length_a   1.000
_cell.length_b   1.000
_cell.length_c   1.000
_cell.angle_alpha   90.00
_cell.angle_beta   90.00
_cell.angle_gamma   90.00
#
_symmetry.space_group_name_H-M   'P 1'
#
loop_
_entity.id
_entity.type
_entity.pdbx_description
1 polymer ?
#
loop_
_entity_poly.entity_id
_entity_poly.type
_entity_poly.pdbx_seq_one_letter_code
_entity_poly.pdbx_strand_id
1 'polypeptide(L)'
;MDMGIESTYAWPRGATPSDMVRLEAWLAGHGWEVDPTVYMAGAGGAAVQVRRIGAGWADGEAGLLILPAETVEWDGSRMRIASTAGQGTPGARSR
;
A
#
# COMPACT_ATOMS: atom_id res chain seq x y z
N MET A 1 -22.30 -12.29 -3.79
CA MET A 1 -22.40 -10.84 -4.00
C MET A 1 -20.98 -10.33 -4.04
N ASP A 2 -20.46 -10.08 -5.24
CA ASP A 2 -19.18 -9.42 -5.43
C ASP A 2 -19.39 -7.95 -5.04
N MET A 3 -19.17 -7.65 -3.77
CA MET A 3 -19.11 -6.26 -3.31
C MET A 3 -17.82 -5.75 -3.93
N GLY A 4 -17.91 -5.01 -5.04
CA GLY A 4 -16.76 -4.54 -5.80
C GLY A 4 -15.78 -3.81 -4.88
N ILE A 5 -14.81 -4.55 -4.36
CA ILE A 5 -13.77 -4.02 -3.49
C ILE A 5 -12.90 -3.19 -4.42
N GLU A 6 -12.70 -1.92 -4.07
CA GLU A 6 -11.90 -1.03 -4.89
C GLU A 6 -10.53 -1.68 -5.17
N SER A 7 -10.10 -1.64 -6.44
CA SER A 7 -8.80 -2.19 -6.84
C SER A 7 -7.64 -1.33 -6.36
N THR A 8 -7.88 -0.14 -5.82
CA THR A 8 -6.82 0.77 -5.34
C THR A 8 -7.10 1.24 -3.92
N TYR A 9 -6.03 1.57 -3.20
CA TYR A 9 -6.09 2.18 -1.88
C TYR A 9 -4.97 3.23 -1.74
N ALA A 10 -5.34 4.46 -1.40
CA ALA A 10 -4.38 5.53 -1.17
C ALA A 10 -3.91 5.55 0.29
N TRP A 11 -2.60 5.39 0.51
CA TRP A 11 -1.99 5.46 1.83
C TRP A 11 -1.64 6.91 2.19
N PRO A 12 -2.28 7.52 3.20
CA PRO A 12 -2.13 8.96 3.47
C PRO A 12 -0.78 9.32 4.10
N ARG A 13 -0.36 10.57 3.93
CA ARG A 13 0.69 11.15 4.79
C ARG A 13 0.15 11.34 6.19
N GLY A 14 0.95 11.00 7.20
CA GLY A 14 0.53 11.10 8.60
C GLY A 14 -0.63 10.17 8.95
N ALA A 15 -0.66 8.96 8.37
CA ALA A 15 -1.68 7.96 8.61
C ALA A 15 -1.98 7.76 10.11
N THR A 16 -3.26 7.77 10.44
CA THR A 16 -3.79 7.60 11.79
C THR A 16 -4.10 6.12 12.07
N PRO A 17 -4.38 5.74 13.33
CA PRO A 17 -4.85 4.39 13.64
C PRO A 17 -6.12 4.00 12.87
N SER A 18 -7.00 4.95 12.57
CA SER A 18 -8.20 4.69 11.77
C SER A 18 -7.86 4.36 10.31
N ASP A 19 -6.79 4.93 9.76
CA ASP A 19 -6.32 4.63 8.41
C ASP A 19 -5.68 3.24 8.34
N MET A 20 -5.02 2.80 9.41
CA MET A 20 -4.53 1.42 9.53
C MET A 20 -5.69 0.41 9.49
N VAL A 21 -6.74 0.62 10.27
CA VAL A 21 -7.92 -0.27 10.28
C VAL A 21 -8.57 -0.38 8.90
N ARG A 22 -8.64 0.74 8.18
CA ARG A 22 -9.17 0.77 6.80
C ARG A 22 -8.26 0.03 5.82
N LEU A 23 -6.95 0.20 5.94
CA LEU A 23 -5.97 -0.53 5.13
C LEU A 23 -6.07 -2.05 5.39
N GLU A 24 -6.11 -2.47 6.65
CA GLU A 24 -6.23 -3.88 7.02
C GLU A 24 -7.52 -4.50 6.47
N ALA A 25 -8.65 -3.79 6.55
CA ALA A 25 -9.91 -4.27 6.00
C ALA A 25 -9.87 -4.39 4.46
N TRP A 26 -9.24 -3.43 3.78
CA TRP A 26 -9.07 -3.47 2.32
C TRP A 26 -8.16 -4.63 1.89
N LEU A 27 -7.01 -4.81 2.57
CA LEU A 27 -6.08 -5.91 2.32
C LEU A 27 -6.76 -7.26 2.55
N ALA A 28 -7.49 -7.43 3.66
CA ALA A 28 -8.19 -8.66 3.98
C ALA A 28 -9.23 -9.03 2.90
N GLY A 29 -9.89 -8.02 2.33
CA GLY A 29 -10.80 -8.19 1.20
C GLY A 29 -10.14 -8.79 -0.06
N HIS A 30 -8.84 -8.55 -0.24
CA HIS A 30 -8.04 -9.07 -1.36
C HIS A 30 -7.16 -10.28 -0.98
N GLY A 31 -7.28 -10.80 0.25
CA GLY A 31 -6.47 -11.91 0.74
C GLY A 31 -5.03 -11.52 1.12
N TRP A 32 -4.82 -10.27 1.53
CA TRP A 32 -3.57 -9.72 2.04
C TRP A 32 -3.71 -9.23 3.49
N GLU A 33 -2.60 -9.04 4.18
CA GLU A 33 -2.53 -8.53 5.55
C GLU A 33 -1.32 -7.60 5.69
N VAL A 34 -1.36 -6.74 6.72
CA VAL A 34 -0.18 -6.01 7.16
C VAL A 34 0.79 -6.99 7.84
N ASP A 35 2.07 -6.92 7.49
CA ASP A 35 3.09 -7.64 8.23
C ASP A 35 3.35 -6.93 9.56
N PRO A 36 3.07 -7.57 10.71
CA PRO A 36 3.23 -6.93 12.03
C PRO A 36 4.69 -6.67 12.40
N THR A 37 5.65 -7.22 11.66
CA THR A 37 7.09 -7.09 11.95
C THR A 37 7.71 -5.82 11.38
N VAL A 38 7.08 -5.19 10.38
CA VAL A 38 7.62 -4.00 9.71
C VAL A 38 6.59 -2.87 9.72
N TYR A 39 6.62 -2.13 10.82
CA TYR A 39 5.97 -0.83 10.97
C TYR A 39 7.03 0.22 11.26
N MET A 40 7.30 1.10 10.30
CA MET A 40 8.27 2.19 10.49
C MET A 40 7.53 3.52 10.59
N ALA A 41 7.39 4.03 11.81
CA ALA A 41 6.89 5.39 12.03
C ALA A 41 8.01 6.41 11.73
N GLY A 42 7.81 7.25 10.72
CA GLY A 42 8.72 8.35 10.38
C GLY A 42 8.01 9.71 10.38
N ALA A 43 8.78 10.79 10.24
CA ALA A 43 8.25 12.16 10.22
C ALA A 43 7.22 12.42 9.08
N GLY A 44 7.20 11.58 8.04
CA GLY A 44 6.23 11.63 6.93
C GLY A 44 4.96 10.77 7.13
N GLY A 45 4.88 9.99 8.22
CA GLY A 45 3.85 8.98 8.44
C GLY A 45 4.44 7.57 8.51
N ALA A 46 3.58 6.58 8.79
CA ALA A 46 3.98 5.18 8.86
C ALA A 46 4.25 4.60 7.47
N ALA A 47 5.37 3.87 7.31
CA ALA A 47 5.55 2.94 6.21
C ALA A 47 5.14 1.54 6.67
N VAL A 48 4.44 0.81 5.81
CA VAL A 48 3.76 -0.44 6.16
C VAL A 48 4.14 -1.52 5.16
N GLN A 49 4.65 -2.65 5.63
CA GLN A 49 4.84 -3.82 4.78
C GLN A 49 3.56 -4.65 4.73
N VAL A 50 3.18 -5.13 3.55
CA VAL A 50 2.02 -6.00 3.34
C VAL A 50 2.43 -7.32 2.71
N ARG A 51 1.65 -8.36 3.00
CA ARG A 51 1.89 -9.74 2.54
C ARG A 51 0.58 -10.49 2.28
N ARG A 52 0.63 -11.61 1.58
CA ARG A 52 -0.53 -12.46 1.31
C ARG A 52 -0.90 -13.30 2.54
N ILE A 53 -2.19 -13.45 2.83
CA ILE A 53 -2.69 -14.26 3.95
C ILE A 53 -2.45 -15.75 3.69
N GLY A 54 -1.97 -16.48 4.70
CA GLY A 54 -1.90 -17.94 4.69
C GLY A 54 -0.86 -18.56 3.75
N ALA A 55 -0.07 -17.75 3.03
CA ALA A 55 1.08 -18.24 2.29
C ALA A 55 2.21 -18.54 3.29
N GLY A 56 2.39 -19.82 3.62
CA GLY A 56 3.68 -20.30 4.11
C GLY A 56 4.73 -19.90 3.08
N TRP A 57 5.66 -19.05 3.48
CA TRP A 57 6.59 -18.37 2.60
C TRP A 57 7.27 -19.37 1.65
N ALA A 58 7.20 -19.10 0.35
CA ALA A 58 8.31 -19.50 -0.51
C ALA A 58 9.45 -18.52 -0.19
N ASP A 59 10.59 -19.05 0.24
CA ASP A 59 11.81 -18.29 0.46
C ASP A 59 12.09 -17.41 -0.78
N GLY A 60 11.95 -16.09 -0.65
CA GLY A 60 12.20 -15.12 -1.73
C GLY A 60 11.03 -14.23 -2.19
N GLU A 61 9.78 -14.47 -1.78
CA GLU A 61 8.67 -13.54 -2.05
C GLU A 61 8.75 -12.34 -1.09
N ALA A 62 9.36 -11.24 -1.52
CA ALA A 62 9.41 -10.01 -0.75
C ALA A 62 8.00 -9.41 -0.62
N GLY A 63 7.55 -9.16 0.62
CA GLY A 63 6.35 -8.36 0.86
C GLY A 63 6.47 -6.96 0.24
N LEU A 64 5.33 -6.30 0.00
CA LEU A 64 5.31 -4.97 -0.59
C LEU A 64 5.40 -3.91 0.52
N LEU A 65 6.41 -3.04 0.48
CA LEU A 65 6.49 -1.88 1.36
C LEU A 65 5.69 -0.72 0.74
N ILE A 66 4.74 -0.18 1.50
CA ILE A 66 3.93 0.98 1.14
C ILE A 66 4.46 2.19 1.93
N LEU A 67 4.89 3.22 1.21
CA LEU A 67 5.38 4.48 1.76
C LEU A 67 4.26 5.51 1.90
N PRO A 68 4.40 6.51 2.79
CA PRO A 68 3.43 7.60 2.90
C PRO A 68 3.17 8.31 1.57
N ALA A 69 1.90 8.56 1.27
CA ALA A 69 1.40 9.13 0.01
C ALA A 69 1.43 8.20 -1.21
N GLU A 70 1.79 6.93 -1.07
CA GLU A 70 1.67 5.97 -2.18
C GLU A 70 0.25 5.45 -2.34
N THR A 71 -0.07 5.02 -3.55
CA THR A 71 -1.30 4.29 -3.85
C THR A 71 -0.92 2.86 -4.15
N VAL A 72 -1.54 1.92 -3.44
CA VAL A 72 -1.44 0.50 -3.74
C VAL A 72 -2.58 0.09 -4.66
N GLU A 73 -2.29 -0.81 -5.59
CA GLU A 73 -3.23 -1.37 -6.54
C GLU A 73 -3.20 -2.89 -6.48
N TRP A 74 -4.38 -3.51 -6.54
CA TRP A 74 -4.63 -4.91 -6.76
C TRP A 74 -4.92 -5.15 -8.25
N ASP A 75 -4.07 -5.91 -8.93
CA ASP A 75 -4.23 -6.20 -10.37
C ASP A 75 -5.09 -7.44 -10.67
N GLY A 76 -5.75 -8.00 -9.65
CA GLY A 76 -6.47 -9.27 -9.73
C GLY A 76 -5.64 -10.49 -9.31
N SER A 77 -4.33 -10.33 -9.13
CA SER A 77 -3.42 -11.41 -8.72
C SER A 77 -2.38 -11.00 -7.67
N ARG A 78 -1.89 -9.76 -7.72
CA ARG A 78 -0.87 -9.23 -6.78
C ARG A 78 -1.10 -7.77 -6.41
N MET A 79 -0.48 -7.36 -5.31
CA MET A 79 -0.36 -5.95 -4.91
C MET A 79 0.81 -5.28 -5.61
N ARG A 80 0.64 -4.04 -6.05
CA ARG A 80 1.70 -3.19 -6.62
C ARG A 80 1.50 -1.73 -6.24
N ILE A 81 2.58 -0.96 -6.15
CA ILE A 81 2.44 0.51 -6.08
C ILE A 81 1.99 1.00 -7.44
N ALA A 82 0.90 1.75 -7.47
CA ALA A 82 0.40 2.38 -8.68
C ALA A 82 1.46 3.37 -9.18
N SER A 83 1.88 3.21 -10.44
CA SER A 83 2.75 4.20 -11.09
C SER A 83 2.01 5.53 -11.12
N THR A 84 2.46 6.51 -10.34
CA THR A 84 1.97 7.88 -10.47
C THR A 84 2.36 8.41 -11.85
N ALA A 85 1.46 8.29 -12.83
CA ALA A 85 1.55 9.08 -14.04
C ALA A 85 1.35 10.54 -13.65
N GLY A 86 2.47 11.24 -13.39
CA GLY A 86 2.47 12.68 -13.14
C GLY A 86 2.68 13.12 -11.68
N GLN A 87 3.81 12.75 -11.07
CA GLN A 87 4.54 13.76 -10.29
C GLN A 87 5.41 14.53 -11.29
N GLY A 88 4.82 15.57 -11.88
CA GLY A 88 5.54 16.47 -12.78
C GLY A 88 6.76 17.06 -12.09
N THR A 89 7.89 17.08 -12.78
CA THR A 89 9.02 17.96 -12.48
C THR A 89 8.52 19.41 -12.56
N PRO A 90 8.42 20.20 -11.48
CA PRO A 90 8.25 21.63 -11.60
C PRO A 90 9.65 22.20 -11.80
N GLY A 91 10.15 22.11 -13.03
CA GLY A 91 11.56 22.39 -13.33
C GLY A 91 11.82 22.87 -14.75
N ALA A 92 10.86 23.53 -15.39
CA ALA A 92 11.12 24.33 -16.58
C ALA A 92 10.48 25.70 -16.40
N ARG A 93 11.08 26.53 -15.54
CA ARG A 93 10.85 27.97 -15.60
C ARG A 93 11.67 28.53 -16.75
N SER A 94 10.94 29.12 -17.68
CA SER A 94 11.43 29.98 -18.74
C SER A 94 12.48 30.98 -18.24
N ARG A 95 13.57 31.11 -19.00
CA ARG A 95 14.11 32.38 -19.47
C ARG A 95 14.85 32.17 -20.78
#